data_AF-A0A4Y2KP32-F1
#
_entry.id   AF-A0A4Y2KP32-F1
#
_cell.length_a   1.000
_cell.length_b   1.000
_cell.length_c   1.000
_cell.angle_alpha   90.00
_cell.angle_beta   90.00
_cell.angle_gamma   90.00
#
_symmetry.space_group_name_H-M   'P 1'
#
loop_
_entity.id
_entity.type
_entity.pdbx_description
1 polymer ?
#
loop_
_entity_poly.entity_id
_entity_poly.type
_entity_poly.pdbx_seq_one_letter_code
_entity_poly.pdbx_strand_id
1 'polypeptide(L)'
;MPQLFFPGRPNFYIFVVTYRQKLFYPVLNAFALPVTKMTEVRDKRKVWYDKNAVKREFRVGDLVLVLATSKPNKMAVQWTGPGVIESQISDTNYIVRMGGKKYKTEIYRVNLLEPYHQRPELINLIVNGGEEIQERKTEELAIPYPVSDPYIYDF
;
A
#
# COMPACT_ATOMS: atom_id res chain seq x y z
N MET A 1 61.27 41.16 -38.87
CA MET A 1 60.66 40.81 -37.55
C MET A 1 59.22 41.27 -37.58
N PRO A 2 58.20 40.38 -37.56
CA PRO A 2 56.82 40.82 -37.50
C PRO A 2 56.48 41.27 -36.08
N GLN A 3 55.84 42.42 -35.97
CA GLN A 3 55.40 43.00 -34.71
C GLN A 3 54.20 42.18 -34.21
N LEU A 4 54.28 41.64 -32.99
CA LEU A 4 53.16 40.94 -32.35
C LEU A 4 52.08 41.95 -31.98
N PHE A 5 50.96 41.92 -32.69
CA PHE A 5 49.76 42.67 -32.36
C PHE A 5 49.10 42.05 -31.13
N PHE A 6 49.25 42.67 -29.97
CA PHE A 6 48.48 42.31 -28.78
C PHE A 6 47.12 43.00 -28.84
N PRO A 7 45.99 42.26 -28.94
CA PRO A 7 44.69 42.90 -28.83
C PRO A 7 44.53 43.50 -27.43
N GLY A 8 44.07 44.75 -27.38
CA GLY A 8 43.77 45.45 -26.12
C GLY A 8 42.83 44.65 -25.22
N ARG A 9 42.86 44.96 -23.91
CA ARG A 9 42.08 44.26 -22.89
C ARG A 9 40.61 44.10 -23.33
N PRO A 10 40.07 42.88 -23.42
CA PRO A 10 38.68 42.68 -23.82
C PRO A 10 37.76 43.39 -22.82
N ASN A 11 36.73 44.06 -23.35
CA ASN A 11 35.71 44.72 -22.54
C ASN A 11 35.16 43.72 -21.51
N PHE A 12 35.20 44.09 -20.23
CA PHE A 12 34.74 43.26 -19.11
C PHE A 12 33.33 42.70 -19.35
N TYR A 13 32.45 43.49 -19.96
CA TYR A 13 31.11 43.05 -20.32
C TYR A 13 31.14 41.88 -21.32
N ILE A 14 31.97 41.95 -22.35
CA ILE A 14 32.14 40.88 -23.35
C ILE A 14 32.70 39.61 -22.67
N PHE A 15 33.67 39.76 -21.77
CA PHE A 15 34.22 38.64 -21.02
C PHE A 15 33.15 37.94 -20.16
N VAL A 16 32.36 38.69 -19.40
CA VAL A 16 31.30 38.14 -18.56
C VAL A 16 30.19 37.48 -19.40
N VAL A 17 29.76 38.12 -20.49
CA VAL A 17 28.71 37.58 -21.37
C VAL A 17 29.18 36.29 -22.05
N THR A 18 30.39 36.27 -22.58
CA THR A 18 30.95 35.07 -23.23
C THR A 18 31.21 33.95 -22.24
N TYR A 19 31.65 34.25 -21.02
CA TYR A 19 31.79 33.27 -19.93
C TYR A 19 30.43 32.65 -19.57
N ARG A 20 29.40 33.46 -19.40
CA ARG A 20 28.04 33.00 -19.11
C ARG A 20 27.50 32.09 -20.23
N GLN A 21 27.78 32.43 -21.48
CA GLN A 21 27.37 31.64 -22.63
C GLN A 21 28.13 30.31 -22.76
N LYS A 22 29.45 30.32 -22.62
CA LYS A 22 30.30 29.16 -22.92
C LYS A 22 30.43 28.18 -21.76
N LEU A 23 30.29 28.64 -20.52
CA LEU A 23 30.54 27.82 -19.33
C LEU A 23 29.33 27.72 -18.40
N PHE A 24 28.63 28.82 -18.14
CA PHE A 24 27.53 28.81 -17.15
C PHE A 24 26.25 28.14 -17.68
N TYR A 25 25.77 28.52 -18.87
CA TYR A 25 24.53 27.92 -19.43
C TYR A 25 24.62 26.41 -19.67
N PRO A 26 25.72 25.85 -20.21
CA PRO A 26 25.84 24.41 -20.40
C PRO A 26 25.78 23.63 -19.09
N VAL A 27 26.44 24.13 -18.03
CA VAL A 27 26.42 23.50 -16.70
C VAL A 27 25.03 23.57 -16.08
N LEU A 28 24.36 24.72 -16.16
CA LEU A 28 22.97 24.84 -15.70
C LEU A 28 22.03 23.91 -16.46
N ASN A 29 22.15 23.83 -17.79
CA ASN A 29 21.30 22.96 -18.61
C ASN A 29 21.58 21.48 -18.37
N ALA A 30 22.85 21.09 -18.24
CA ALA A 30 23.24 19.72 -17.92
C ALA A 30 22.67 19.24 -16.58
N PHE A 31 22.46 20.15 -15.63
CA PHE A 31 21.79 19.85 -14.37
C PHE A 31 20.26 19.92 -14.48
N ALA A 32 19.70 20.90 -15.20
CA ALA A 32 18.27 21.12 -15.30
C ALA A 32 17.56 20.03 -16.14
N LEU A 33 18.13 19.64 -17.28
CA LEU A 33 17.55 18.66 -18.20
C LEU A 33 17.26 17.29 -17.55
N PRO A 34 18.18 16.64 -16.82
CA PRO A 34 17.88 15.38 -16.17
C PRO A 34 16.82 15.53 -15.08
N VAL A 35 16.82 16.64 -14.33
CA VAL A 35 15.80 16.89 -13.29
C VAL A 35 14.41 17.00 -13.89
N THR A 36 14.23 17.75 -14.98
CA THR A 36 12.91 17.87 -15.63
C THR A 36 12.45 16.55 -16.25
N LYS A 37 13.36 15.77 -16.84
CA LYS A 37 13.04 14.44 -17.37
C LYS A 37 12.65 13.47 -16.27
N MET A 38 13.35 13.50 -15.14
CA MET A 38 13.01 12.68 -13.97
C MET A 38 11.63 13.03 -13.41
N THR A 39 11.27 14.32 -13.33
CA THR A 39 9.94 14.75 -12.87
C THR A 39 8.85 14.34 -13.85
N GLU A 40 9.03 14.58 -15.15
CA GLU A 40 8.08 14.15 -16.18
C GLU A 40 7.79 12.65 -16.13
N VAL A 41 8.84 11.83 -16.00
CA VAL A 41 8.71 10.37 -15.90
C VAL A 41 8.04 9.96 -14.59
N ARG A 42 8.37 10.63 -13.46
CA ARG A 42 7.74 10.38 -12.17
C ARG A 42 6.24 10.65 -12.24
N ASP A 43 5.83 11.74 -12.85
CA ASP A 43 4.43 12.16 -12.92
C ASP A 43 3.63 11.20 -13.82
N LYS A 44 4.19 10.80 -14.97
CA LYS A 44 3.60 9.78 -15.84
C LYS A 44 3.42 8.44 -15.14
N ARG A 45 4.43 7.99 -14.37
CA ARG A 45 4.35 6.75 -13.59
C ARG A 45 3.28 6.85 -12.52
N LYS A 46 3.23 7.96 -11.79
CA LYS A 46 2.21 8.19 -10.76
C LYS A 46 0.81 8.08 -11.35
N VAL A 47 0.55 8.78 -12.45
CA VAL A 47 -0.75 8.70 -13.14
C VAL A 47 -1.05 7.28 -13.60
N TRP A 48 -0.06 6.53 -14.10
CA TRP A 48 -0.27 5.16 -14.57
C TRP A 48 -0.56 4.15 -13.45
N TYR A 49 0.22 4.19 -12.36
CA TYR A 49 0.06 3.24 -11.25
C TYR A 49 -1.13 3.57 -10.36
N ASP A 50 -1.48 4.85 -10.21
CA ASP A 50 -2.57 5.29 -9.35
C ASP A 50 -3.95 5.18 -10.04
N LYS A 51 -4.05 4.79 -11.32
CA LYS A 51 -5.32 4.75 -12.09
C LYS A 51 -6.44 4.01 -11.36
N ASN A 52 -6.11 2.89 -10.73
CA ASN A 52 -7.06 2.03 -10.02
C ASN A 52 -6.80 2.01 -8.50
N ALA A 53 -6.03 2.98 -7.99
CA ALA A 53 -5.71 3.05 -6.57
C ALA A 53 -6.96 3.51 -5.80
N VAL A 54 -7.47 2.64 -4.94
CA VAL A 54 -8.56 2.97 -4.01
C VAL A 54 -7.96 3.51 -2.73
N LYS A 55 -8.48 4.64 -2.24
CA LYS A 55 -8.11 5.17 -0.93
C LYS A 55 -8.56 4.20 0.15
N ARG A 56 -7.61 3.75 0.97
CA ARG A 56 -7.85 2.93 2.16
C ARG A 56 -7.41 3.74 3.35
N GLU A 57 -8.31 3.93 4.29
CA GLU A 57 -8.07 4.70 5.51
C GLU A 57 -8.48 3.85 6.70
N PHE A 58 -7.71 3.97 7.76
CA PHE A 58 -7.96 3.29 9.01
C PHE A 58 -7.91 4.28 10.16
N ARG A 59 -8.73 4.05 11.19
CA ARG A 59 -8.77 4.86 12.40
C ARG A 59 -7.95 4.23 13.50
N VAL A 60 -7.53 5.06 14.44
CA VAL A 60 -6.89 4.58 15.67
C VAL A 60 -7.89 3.69 16.42
N GLY A 61 -7.44 2.49 16.80
CA GLY A 61 -8.27 1.47 17.43
C GLY A 61 -8.84 0.41 16.49
N ASP A 62 -8.78 0.61 15.17
CA ASP A 62 -9.25 -0.39 14.21
C ASP A 62 -8.39 -1.67 14.26
N LEU A 63 -9.05 -2.81 14.13
CA LEU A 63 -8.40 -4.11 14.02
C LEU A 63 -8.01 -4.38 12.57
N VAL A 64 -6.75 -4.75 12.36
CA VAL A 64 -6.19 -5.01 11.03
C VAL A 64 -5.34 -6.28 11.02
N LEU A 65 -5.35 -6.98 9.90
CA LEU A 65 -4.41 -8.05 9.59
C LEU A 65 -3.14 -7.46 8.99
N VAL A 66 -1.99 -8.02 9.35
CA VAL A 66 -0.69 -7.60 8.82
C VAL A 66 -0.10 -8.69 7.92
N LEU A 67 0.37 -8.31 6.73
CA LEU A 67 1.05 -9.22 5.82
C LEU A 67 2.47 -9.51 6.29
N ALA A 68 2.78 -10.79 6.58
CA ALA A 68 4.13 -11.20 6.98
C ALA A 68 5.10 -11.17 5.79
N THR A 69 5.99 -10.19 5.75
CA THR A 69 6.97 -9.99 4.65
C THR A 69 8.25 -10.80 4.80
N SER A 70 8.65 -11.13 6.03
CA SER A 70 9.86 -11.91 6.31
C SER A 70 9.51 -13.39 6.44
N LYS A 71 9.61 -14.13 5.34
CA LYS A 71 9.46 -15.59 5.32
C LYS A 71 10.50 -16.24 4.42
N PRO A 72 10.95 -17.46 4.75
CA PRO A 72 12.02 -18.14 4.02
C PRO A 72 11.62 -18.53 2.57
N ASN A 73 10.33 -18.58 2.25
CA ASN A 73 9.82 -18.93 0.92
C ASN A 73 8.73 -17.95 0.46
N LYS A 74 8.74 -17.60 -0.84
CA LYS A 74 7.79 -16.71 -1.52
C LYS A 74 6.33 -17.18 -1.41
N MET A 75 6.09 -18.50 -1.32
CA MET A 75 4.72 -19.04 -1.18
C MET A 75 4.22 -19.06 0.27
N ALA A 76 5.06 -18.76 1.25
CA ALA A 76 4.66 -18.81 2.64
C ALA A 76 3.93 -17.54 3.10
N VAL A 77 3.77 -16.51 2.26
CA VAL A 77 3.12 -15.24 2.64
C VAL A 77 1.75 -15.49 3.29
N GLN A 78 1.57 -14.99 4.51
CA GLN A 78 0.31 -15.15 5.26
C GLN A 78 -0.09 -13.83 5.93
N TRP A 79 -1.38 -13.60 6.03
CA TRP A 79 -1.96 -12.60 6.92
C TRP A 79 -1.84 -13.07 8.37
N THR A 80 -1.29 -12.23 9.23
CA THR A 80 -0.97 -12.57 10.61
C THR A 80 -1.72 -11.66 11.55
N GLY A 81 -2.56 -12.28 12.39
CA GLY A 81 -3.17 -11.76 13.62
C GLY A 81 -3.98 -10.47 13.51
N PRO A 82 -4.93 -10.23 14.42
CA PRO A 82 -5.46 -8.90 14.61
C PRO A 82 -4.40 -8.03 15.32
N GLY A 83 -3.88 -7.05 14.60
CA GLY A 83 -3.15 -5.91 15.14
C GLY A 83 -4.11 -4.74 15.38
N VAL A 84 -3.79 -3.89 16.35
CA VAL A 84 -4.54 -2.65 16.61
C VAL A 84 -3.76 -1.48 16.04
N ILE A 85 -4.42 -0.59 15.31
CA ILE A 85 -3.81 0.65 14.84
C ILE A 85 -3.68 1.62 16.01
N GLU A 86 -2.46 2.08 16.26
CA GLU A 86 -2.16 3.00 17.36
C GLU A 86 -2.12 4.46 16.87
N SER A 87 -1.51 4.70 15.71
CA SER A 87 -1.45 6.04 15.12
C SER A 87 -1.12 5.98 13.62
N GLN A 88 -1.45 7.08 12.93
CA GLN A 88 -1.10 7.30 11.54
C GLN A 88 0.09 8.25 11.46
N ILE A 89 1.16 7.84 10.78
CA ILE A 89 2.35 8.68 10.55
C ILE A 89 2.17 9.48 9.26
N SER A 90 1.61 8.85 8.23
CA SER A 90 1.31 9.48 6.95
C SER A 90 0.09 8.84 6.31
N ASP A 91 -0.40 9.42 5.20
CA ASP A 91 -1.51 8.87 4.41
C ASP A 91 -1.33 7.39 4.00
N THR A 92 -0.09 6.88 4.02
CA THR A 92 0.24 5.52 3.61
C THR A 92 0.92 4.69 4.69
N ASN A 93 1.34 5.26 5.81
CA ASN A 93 2.08 4.54 6.85
C ASN A 93 1.40 4.64 8.21
N TYR A 94 1.19 3.48 8.84
CA TYR A 94 0.50 3.32 10.11
C TYR A 94 1.38 2.58 11.10
N ILE A 95 1.24 2.91 12.39
CA ILE A 95 1.84 2.14 13.49
C ILE A 95 0.80 1.12 13.95
N VAL A 96 1.19 -0.15 13.90
CA VAL A 96 0.34 -1.27 14.33
C VAL A 96 0.98 -1.96 15.52
N ARG A 97 0.16 -2.20 16.55
CA ARG A 97 0.52 -2.98 17.74
C ARG A 97 -0.01 -4.41 17.59
N MET A 98 0.91 -5.38 17.55
CA MET A 98 0.56 -6.79 17.43
C MET A 98 0.41 -7.48 18.79
N GLY A 99 -0.62 -8.32 18.94
CA GLY A 99 -1.01 -8.97 20.21
C GLY A 99 -0.06 -10.05 20.79
N GLY A 100 1.16 -10.20 20.28
CA GLY A 100 2.08 -11.29 20.68
C GLY A 100 3.26 -10.87 21.55
N LYS A 101 3.62 -9.57 21.59
CA LYS A 101 4.73 -9.05 22.40
C LYS A 101 4.34 -7.67 22.93
N LYS A 102 4.40 -7.49 24.26
CA LYS A 102 3.91 -6.31 24.98
C LYS A 102 4.37 -4.94 24.46
N TYR A 103 5.40 -4.86 23.60
CA TYR A 103 5.98 -3.61 23.10
C TYR A 103 6.39 -3.64 21.62
N LYS A 104 5.85 -4.57 20.80
CA LYS A 104 6.21 -4.61 19.37
C LYS A 104 5.23 -3.77 18.56
N THR A 105 5.51 -2.47 18.51
CA THR A 105 4.89 -1.53 17.57
C THR A 105 5.75 -1.46 16.33
N GLU A 106 5.17 -1.74 15.16
CA GLU A 106 5.87 -1.68 13.88
C GLU A 106 5.15 -0.76 12.92
N ILE A 107 5.92 -0.14 12.02
CA ILE A 107 5.41 0.73 10.98
C ILE A 107 5.13 -0.11 9.75
N TYR A 108 3.89 -0.08 9.28
CA TYR A 108 3.47 -0.76 8.07
C TYR A 108 2.89 0.22 7.07
N ARG A 109 3.13 -0.08 5.79
CA ARG A 109 2.42 0.60 4.70
C ARG A 109 0.99 0.06 4.62
N VAL A 110 0.02 0.90 4.28
CA VAL A 110 -1.40 0.57 4.10
C VAL A 110 -1.63 -0.65 3.18
N ASN A 111 -0.76 -0.89 2.20
CA ASN A 111 -0.84 -2.04 1.30
C ASN A 111 -0.59 -3.40 1.99
N LEU A 112 0.06 -3.38 3.15
CA LEU A 112 0.35 -4.56 3.97
C LEU A 112 -0.70 -4.77 5.06
N LEU A 113 -1.79 -3.99 5.04
CA LEU A 113 -2.86 -4.01 6.01
C LEU A 113 -4.18 -4.38 5.35
N GLU A 114 -4.96 -5.21 6.03
CA GLU A 114 -6.31 -5.58 5.62
C GLU A 114 -7.26 -5.43 6.82
N PRO A 115 -8.49 -4.91 6.64
CA PRO A 115 -9.46 -4.81 7.74
C PRO A 115 -9.73 -6.19 8.36
N TYR A 116 -9.68 -6.28 9.69
CA TYR A 116 -10.01 -7.51 10.39
C TYR A 116 -11.52 -7.57 10.64
N HIS A 117 -12.20 -8.50 9.95
CA HIS A 117 -13.59 -8.81 10.21
C HIS A 117 -13.71 -10.00 11.15
N GLN A 118 -14.17 -9.76 12.37
CA GLN A 118 -14.42 -10.82 13.34
C GLN A 118 -15.51 -11.76 12.81
N ARG A 119 -15.25 -13.07 12.85
CA ARG A 119 -16.26 -14.06 12.51
C ARG A 119 -17.34 -14.11 13.59
N PRO A 120 -18.63 -14.22 13.23
CA PRO A 120 -19.69 -14.45 14.21
C PRO A 120 -19.47 -15.78 14.94
N GLU A 121 -19.69 -15.79 16.25
CA GLU A 121 -19.31 -16.87 17.17
C GLU A 121 -19.88 -18.25 16.77
N LEU A 122 -21.06 -18.27 16.14
CA LEU A 122 -21.75 -19.49 15.70
C LEU A 122 -20.92 -20.35 14.72
N ILE A 123 -20.02 -19.75 13.94
CA ILE A 123 -19.21 -20.47 12.94
C ILE A 123 -17.92 -21.04 13.57
N ASN A 124 -17.43 -20.44 14.66
CA ASN A 124 -16.19 -20.86 15.30
C ASN A 124 -16.32 -22.24 15.98
N LEU A 125 -17.54 -22.65 16.34
CA LEU A 125 -17.84 -23.98 16.90
C LEU A 125 -17.65 -25.11 15.88
N ILE A 126 -17.91 -24.86 14.60
CA ILE A 126 -17.83 -25.89 13.54
C ILE A 126 -16.36 -26.19 13.19
N VAL A 127 -15.47 -25.19 13.30
CA VAL A 127 -14.04 -25.32 12.96
C VAL A 127 -13.21 -25.88 14.12
N ASN A 128 -13.60 -25.59 15.36
CA ASN A 128 -12.97 -26.13 16.55
C ASN A 128 -13.80 -27.31 17.05
N GLY A 129 -13.65 -28.47 16.43
CA GLY A 129 -14.39 -29.68 16.81
C GLY A 129 -14.50 -29.85 18.32
N GLY A 130 -15.71 -29.72 18.84
CA GLY A 130 -16.05 -29.78 20.25
C GLY A 130 -17.56 -29.88 20.39
N GLU A 131 -17.99 -31.02 20.90
CA GLU A 131 -19.35 -31.54 20.92
C GLU A 131 -20.32 -30.76 21.84
N GLU A 132 -21.60 -30.86 21.49
CA GLU A 132 -22.77 -30.97 22.39
C GLU A 132 -23.11 -29.83 23.38
N ILE A 133 -24.14 -29.04 23.02
CA ILE A 133 -25.51 -29.07 23.61
C ILE A 133 -26.22 -27.73 23.30
N GLN A 134 -27.28 -27.77 22.48
CA GLN A 134 -28.61 -27.33 22.90
C GLN A 134 -29.66 -27.88 21.92
N GLU A 135 -30.05 -29.13 22.17
CA GLU A 135 -31.17 -29.85 21.55
C GLU A 135 -32.54 -29.19 21.80
N ARG A 136 -32.59 -28.00 22.43
CA ARG A 136 -33.83 -27.30 22.81
C ARG A 136 -34.29 -26.21 21.85
N LYS A 137 -33.59 -25.96 20.74
CA LYS A 137 -33.99 -24.94 19.76
C LYS A 137 -34.09 -25.41 18.31
N THR A 138 -33.77 -26.67 18.05
CA THR A 138 -33.80 -27.25 16.69
C THR A 138 -35.23 -27.43 16.18
N GLU A 139 -36.22 -27.54 17.07
CA GLU A 139 -37.63 -27.73 16.70
C GLU A 139 -38.26 -26.47 16.05
N GLU A 140 -37.79 -25.25 16.36
CA GLU A 140 -38.37 -24.01 15.81
C GLU A 140 -37.79 -23.59 14.44
N LEU A 141 -36.69 -24.19 14.00
CA LEU A 141 -36.02 -23.86 12.73
C LEU A 141 -36.00 -25.02 11.72
N ALA A 142 -36.78 -26.07 11.97
CA ALA A 142 -36.96 -27.14 11.00
C ALA A 142 -37.65 -26.59 9.75
N ILE A 143 -36.89 -26.43 8.66
CA ILE A 143 -37.44 -26.15 7.34
C ILE A 143 -38.36 -27.33 7.02
N PRO A 144 -39.67 -27.14 6.84
CA PRO A 144 -40.56 -28.23 6.52
C PRO A 144 -40.13 -28.82 5.18
N TYR A 145 -39.73 -30.09 5.19
CA TYR A 145 -39.49 -30.81 3.96
C TYR A 145 -40.80 -30.85 3.17
N PRO A 146 -40.81 -30.50 1.87
CA PRO A 146 -41.98 -30.73 1.05
C PRO A 146 -42.24 -32.23 1.05
N VAL A 147 -43.41 -32.62 1.56
CA VAL A 147 -43.91 -33.98 1.46
C VAL A 147 -44.11 -34.23 -0.03
N SER A 148 -43.16 -34.93 -0.65
CA SER A 148 -43.31 -35.44 -2.01
C SER A 148 -44.42 -36.49 -1.96
N ASP A 149 -45.64 -36.08 -2.26
CA ASP A 149 -46.77 -37.00 -2.41
C ASP A 149 -46.45 -37.96 -3.57
N PRO A 150 -46.27 -39.26 -3.30
CA PRO A 150 -45.81 -40.22 -4.31
C PRO A 150 -46.89 -40.56 -5.36
N TYR A 151 -48.07 -39.93 -5.32
CA TYR A 151 -49.18 -40.20 -6.24
C TYR A 151 -49.63 -39.00 -7.11
N ILE A 152 -48.78 -37.99 -7.32
CA ILE A 152 -49.14 -36.78 -8.12
C ILE A 152 -49.20 -36.99 -9.66
N TYR A 153 -49.07 -38.22 -10.17
CA TYR A 153 -49.29 -38.50 -11.60
C TYR A 153 -50.37 -39.55 -11.81
N ASP A 154 -51.63 -39.10 -11.83
CA ASP A 154 -52.74 -39.76 -12.51
C ASP A 154 -53.12 -38.90 -13.74
N PHE A 155 -52.63 -39.30 -14.91
CA PHE A 155 -53.17 -38.94 -16.23
C PHE A 155 -52.94 -40.09 -17.22
#